data_AF-A0A4Y6GTJ8-F1
#
_entry.id   AF-A0A4Y6GTJ8-F1
#
_cell.length_a   1.000
_cell.length_b   1.000
_cell.length_c   1.000
_cell.angle_alpha   90.00
_cell.angle_beta   90.00
_cell.angle_gamma   90.00
#
_symmetry.space_group_name_H-M   'P 1'
#
loop_
_entity.id
_entity.type
_entity.pdbx_description
1 polymer ?
#
loop_
_entity_poly.entity_id
_entity_poly.type
_entity_poly.pdbx_seq_one_letter_code
_entity_poly.pdbx_strand_id
1 'polypeptide(L)'
;IYTARGLRDRRMRLSLEVARKFFGLQDMLGFDKASKTVEWLLNQAKDEIKHLARDQKNHLSTGGVKSASSTSECEGVSGLDEVAVSGNGEQEGKPSVKKRIKHSRKNAFHPIARESRE
;
A
#
# COMPACT_ATOMS: atom_id res chain seq x y z
N ILE A 1 1.40 1.70 2.01
CA ILE A 1 2.52 0.74 2.08
C ILE A 1 2.57 -0.04 0.77
N TYR A 2 3.75 -0.20 0.19
CA TYR A 2 3.92 -1.10 -0.96
C TYR A 2 4.05 -2.53 -0.42
N THR A 3 3.29 -3.46 -0.98
CA THR A 3 3.34 -4.88 -0.64
C THR A 3 3.54 -5.69 -1.93
N ALA A 4 3.89 -6.98 -1.82
CA ALA A 4 3.95 -7.87 -2.98
C ALA A 4 2.62 -7.97 -3.75
N ARG A 5 1.49 -7.56 -3.13
CA ARG A 5 0.16 -7.49 -3.74
C ARG A 5 -0.25 -6.05 -4.11
N GLY A 6 0.71 -5.13 -4.24
CA GLY A 6 0.49 -3.73 -4.63
C GLY A 6 0.41 -2.75 -3.46
N LEU A 7 -0.01 -1.51 -3.77
CA LEU A 7 -0.17 -0.40 -2.83
C LEU A 7 -1.36 -0.61 -1.88
N ARG A 8 -1.16 -0.40 -0.58
CA ARG A 8 -2.20 -0.48 0.46
C ARG A 8 -2.24 0.80 1.30
N ASP A 9 -3.42 1.24 1.76
CA ASP A 9 -3.53 2.28 2.79
C ASP A 9 -2.96 1.74 4.12
N ARG A 10 -2.30 2.61 4.88
CA ARG A 10 -1.76 2.31 6.20
C ARG A 10 -2.75 2.54 7.34
N ARG A 11 -3.88 3.20 7.05
CA ARG A 11 -4.89 3.55 8.05
C ARG A 11 -5.92 2.44 8.13
N MET A 12 -6.18 1.98 9.36
CA MET A 12 -7.26 1.07 9.66
C MET A 12 -8.48 1.87 10.11
N ARG A 13 -9.65 1.60 9.53
CA ARG A 13 -10.93 2.12 10.03
C ARG A 13 -11.59 1.01 10.85
N LEU A 14 -11.85 1.30 12.11
CA LEU A 14 -12.47 0.35 13.04
C LEU A 14 -13.97 0.65 13.13
N SER A 15 -14.78 -0.39 13.36
CA SER A 15 -16.17 -0.20 13.76
C SER A 15 -16.23 0.48 15.13
N LEU A 16 -17.35 1.12 15.45
CA LEU A 16 -17.51 1.81 16.73
C LEU A 16 -17.26 0.88 17.93
N GLU A 17 -17.78 -0.35 17.86
CA GLU A 17 -17.63 -1.33 18.93
C GLU A 17 -16.16 -1.74 19.13
N VAL A 18 -15.45 -2.03 18.04
CA VAL A 18 -14.04 -2.43 18.10
C VAL A 18 -13.18 -1.24 18.54
N ALA A 19 -13.46 -0.03 18.07
CA ALA A 19 -12.75 1.18 18.46
C ALA A 19 -12.84 1.41 19.98
N ARG A 20 -14.01 1.23 20.60
CA ARG A 20 -14.18 1.37 22.06
C ARG A 20 -13.26 0.41 22.82
N LYS A 21 -13.25 -0.87 22.46
CA LYS A 21 -12.40 -1.88 23.11
C LYS A 21 -10.91 -1.61 22.85
N PHE A 22 -10.57 -1.23 21.63
CA PHE A 22 -9.19 -0.96 21.21
C PHE A 22 -8.58 0.25 21.93
N PHE A 23 -9.29 1.38 21.99
CA PHE A 23 -8.78 2.58 22.67
C PHE A 23 -8.79 2.42 24.19
N GLY A 24 -9.76 1.71 24.77
CA GLY A 24 -9.70 1.35 26.19
C GLY A 24 -8.47 0.52 26.55
N LEU A 25 -8.07 -0.43 25.68
CA LEU A 25 -6.82 -1.16 25.82
C LEU A 25 -5.60 -0.25 25.67
N GLN A 26 -5.60 0.67 24.69
CA GLN A 26 -4.51 1.62 24.48
C GLN A 26 -4.26 2.49 25.73
N ASP A 27 -5.33 2.99 26.35
CA ASP A 27 -5.27 3.80 27.57
C ASP A 27 -4.74 2.99 28.74
N MET A 28 -5.20 1.75 28.91
CA MET A 28 -4.73 0.83 29.96
C MET A 28 -3.23 0.50 29.83
N LEU A 29 -2.72 0.37 28.60
CA LEU A 29 -1.29 0.15 28.34
C LEU A 29 -0.47 1.45 28.43
N GLY A 30 -1.10 2.61 28.55
CA GLY A 30 -0.44 3.91 28.59
C GLY A 30 0.25 4.29 27.27
N PHE A 31 -0.24 3.78 26.13
CA PHE A 31 0.38 4.05 24.84
C PHE A 31 -0.19 5.30 24.18
N ASP A 32 0.70 6.23 23.82
CA ASP A 32 0.35 7.46 23.11
C ASP A 32 0.02 7.21 21.61
N LYS A 33 0.50 6.10 21.05
CA LYS A 33 0.26 5.75 19.63
C LYS A 33 -0.43 4.41 19.49
N ALA A 34 -1.56 4.39 18.77
CA ALA A 34 -2.31 3.19 18.43
C ALA A 34 -1.44 2.09 17.77
N SER A 35 -0.42 2.46 17.00
CA SER A 35 0.50 1.49 16.38
C SER A 35 1.24 0.63 17.41
N LYS A 36 1.56 1.17 18.59
CA LYS A 36 2.18 0.41 19.69
C LYS A 36 1.21 -0.61 20.28
N THR A 37 -0.07 -0.25 20.43
CA THR A 37 -1.11 -1.19 20.84
C THR A 37 -1.27 -2.33 19.84
N VAL A 38 -1.25 -2.03 18.54
CA VAL A 38 -1.29 -3.06 17.49
C VAL A 38 -0.07 -3.98 17.55
N GLU A 39 1.14 -3.43 17.73
CA GLU A 39 2.36 -4.21 17.92
C GLU A 39 2.29 -5.12 19.15
N TRP A 40 1.78 -4.59 20.28
CA TRP A 40 1.56 -5.37 21.49
C TRP A 40 0.55 -6.51 21.28
N LEU A 41 -0.58 -6.25 20.61
CA LEU A 41 -1.58 -7.27 20.26
C LEU A 41 -0.99 -8.37 19.38
N LEU A 42 -0.21 -8.00 18.36
CA LEU A 42 0.47 -8.97 17.49
C LEU A 42 1.49 -9.80 18.27
N ASN A 43 2.19 -9.20 19.23
CA ASN A 43 3.12 -9.91 20.10
C ASN A 43 2.40 -10.89 21.03
N GLN A 44 1.27 -10.50 21.61
CA GLN A 44 0.48 -11.34 22.50
C GLN A 44 -0.17 -12.52 21.75
N ALA A 45 -0.59 -12.31 20.50
CA ALA A 45 -1.23 -13.32 19.67
C ALA A 45 -0.25 -14.17 18.84
N LYS A 46 1.08 -14.05 19.06
CA LYS A 46 2.12 -14.72 18.25
C LYS A 46 1.90 -16.21 18.10
N ASP A 47 1.61 -16.90 19.19
CA ASP A 47 1.54 -18.36 19.18
C ASP A 47 0.24 -18.86 18.52
N GLU A 48 -0.87 -18.17 18.75
CA GLU A 48 -2.14 -18.42 18.06
C GLU A 48 -2.02 -18.22 16.54
N ILE A 49 -1.35 -17.14 16.12
CA ILE A 49 -1.08 -16.88 14.70
C ILE A 49 -0.21 -17.99 14.10
N LYS A 50 0.82 -18.47 14.82
CA LYS A 50 1.66 -19.58 14.37
C LYS A 50 0.87 -20.89 14.25
N HIS A 51 -0.02 -21.17 15.21
CA HIS A 51 -0.88 -22.35 15.18
C HIS A 51 -1.78 -22.32 13.94
N LEU A 52 -2.49 -21.21 13.73
CA LEU A 52 -3.38 -21.01 12.58
C LEU A 52 -2.65 -21.18 11.23
N ALA A 53 -1.42 -20.66 11.12
CA ALA A 53 -0.63 -20.78 9.90
C ALA A 53 -0.26 -22.25 9.57
N ARG A 54 -0.09 -23.11 10.58
CA ARG A 54 0.18 -24.54 10.40
C ARG A 54 -1.07 -25.28 9.96
N ASP A 55 -2.21 -24.96 10.54
CA ASP A 55 -3.49 -25.60 10.20
C ASP A 55 -3.94 -25.31 8.77
N GLN A 56 -3.73 -24.07 8.28
CA GLN A 56 -4.03 -23.73 6.88
C GLN A 56 -3.17 -24.50 5.87
N LYS A 57 -1.93 -24.84 6.21
CA LYS A 57 -1.07 -25.66 5.35
C LYS A 57 -1.59 -27.10 5.22
N ASN A 58 -2.21 -27.63 6.28
CA ASN A 58 -2.79 -28.97 6.27
C ASN A 58 -4.08 -29.02 5.43
N HIS A 59 -4.86 -27.94 5.39
CA HIS A 59 -6.11 -27.87 4.64
C HIS A 59 -5.93 -27.68 3.11
N LEU A 60 -4.76 -27.20 2.66
CA LEU A 60 -4.42 -27.12 1.23
C LEU A 60 -3.85 -28.44 0.67
N SER A 61 -3.60 -29.42 1.54
CA SER A 61 -2.97 -30.70 1.18
C SER A 61 -3.96 -31.85 0.92
N THR A 62 -5.27 -31.56 0.81
CA THR A 62 -6.29 -32.54 0.39
C THR A 62 -6.77 -32.21 -1.03
N GLY A 63 -6.06 -32.72 -2.02
CA GLY A 63 -6.37 -32.57 -3.44
C GLY A 63 -5.63 -33.57 -4.32
N GLY A 64 -5.32 -34.75 -3.77
CA GLY A 64 -4.86 -35.89 -4.55
C GLY A 64 -6.01 -36.53 -5.31
N VAL A 65 -6.41 -35.93 -6.45
CA VAL A 65 -6.85 -36.71 -7.61
C VAL A 65 -6.05 -36.23 -8.82
N LYS A 66 -5.06 -37.05 -9.15
CA LYS A 66 -4.47 -37.24 -10.47
C LYS A 66 -5.50 -37.09 -11.60
N SER A 67 -5.63 -35.90 -12.18
CA SER A 67 -6.23 -35.74 -13.51
C SER A 67 -5.11 -35.46 -14.50
N ALA A 68 -4.92 -36.42 -15.39
CA ALA A 68 -3.94 -36.39 -16.47
C ALA A 68 -4.42 -35.45 -17.61
N SER A 69 -3.44 -34.74 -18.17
CA SER A 69 -3.35 -34.18 -19.52
C SER A 69 -4.32 -33.06 -19.95
N SER A 70 -3.74 -31.91 -20.30
CA SER A 70 -3.83 -31.44 -21.69
C SER A 70 -2.69 -30.44 -21.96
N THR A 71 -1.63 -30.90 -22.62
CA THR A 71 -0.57 -30.04 -23.18
C THR A 71 -1.07 -29.45 -24.49
N SER A 72 -1.13 -28.12 -24.60
CA SER A 72 -1.27 -27.46 -25.91
C SER A 72 -0.04 -26.62 -26.17
N GLU A 73 0.73 -27.02 -27.19
CA GLU A 73 1.90 -26.31 -27.70
C GLU A 73 1.44 -25.33 -28.78
N CYS A 74 1.86 -24.07 -28.70
CA CYS A 74 1.76 -23.14 -29.82
C CYS A 74 3.12 -22.46 -30.03
N GLU A 75 3.87 -22.96 -31.01
CA GLU A 75 4.98 -22.26 -31.62
C GLU A 75 4.46 -21.32 -32.72
N GLY A 76 4.95 -20.08 -32.75
CA GLY A 76 4.68 -19.12 -33.81
C GLY A 76 5.81 -18.10 -33.88
N VAL A 77 6.62 -18.18 -34.93
CA VAL A 77 7.86 -17.43 -35.15
C VAL A 77 7.61 -16.03 -35.73
N SER A 78 8.36 -15.05 -35.20
CA SER A 78 8.96 -13.83 -35.78
C SER A 78 8.25 -12.93 -36.82
N GLY A 79 8.33 -11.62 -36.57
CA GLY A 79 8.20 -10.56 -37.60
C GLY A 79 8.71 -9.21 -37.09
N LEU A 80 9.86 -8.79 -37.64
CA LEU A 80 10.71 -7.63 -37.37
C LEU A 80 10.15 -6.32 -37.98
N ASP A 81 10.28 -5.18 -37.30
CA ASP A 81 10.82 -3.94 -37.90
C ASP A 81 11.24 -2.92 -36.83
N GLU A 82 12.48 -2.44 -36.94
CA GLU A 82 13.04 -1.33 -36.16
C GLU A 82 12.91 -0.03 -36.96
N VAL A 83 12.47 1.05 -36.31
CA VAL A 83 12.78 2.40 -36.79
C VAL A 83 13.44 3.22 -35.68
N ALA A 84 14.70 3.55 -35.93
CA ALA A 84 15.53 4.42 -35.12
C ALA A 84 15.12 5.89 -35.30
N VAL A 85 15.15 6.66 -34.21
CA VAL A 85 15.56 8.08 -34.24
C VAL A 85 16.43 8.35 -33.02
N SER A 86 17.72 8.60 -33.30
CA SER A 86 18.69 9.18 -32.38
C SER A 86 18.36 10.64 -32.05
N GLY A 87 18.60 11.01 -30.79
CA GLY A 87 18.69 12.40 -30.35
C GLY A 87 19.52 12.51 -29.07
N ASN A 88 20.82 12.77 -29.23
CA ASN A 88 21.82 12.99 -28.18
C ASN A 88 21.48 14.16 -27.24
N GLY A 89 21.97 14.09 -26.00
CA GLY A 89 22.05 15.22 -25.07
C GLY A 89 22.63 14.81 -23.72
N GLU A 90 23.95 14.80 -23.63
CA GLU A 90 24.77 14.54 -22.45
C GLU A 90 24.53 15.56 -21.31
N GLN A 91 24.68 15.14 -20.04
CA GLN A 91 25.78 15.58 -19.15
C GLN A 91 25.53 15.23 -17.68
N GLU A 92 26.60 14.74 -17.05
CA GLU A 92 26.77 14.47 -15.62
C GLU A 92 26.73 15.73 -14.75
N GLY A 93 26.50 15.56 -13.43
CA GLY A 93 26.79 16.61 -12.45
C GLY A 93 26.34 16.32 -11.02
N LYS A 94 27.32 16.15 -10.12
CA LYS A 94 27.25 15.83 -8.68
C LYS A 94 26.64 16.96 -7.79
N PRO A 95 26.40 16.71 -6.48
CA PRO A 95 25.41 17.42 -5.67
C PRO A 95 25.93 18.73 -5.07
N SER A 96 25.04 19.68 -4.79
CA SER A 96 25.36 20.82 -3.94
C SER A 96 24.19 21.32 -3.10
N VAL A 97 24.51 21.48 -1.82
CA VAL A 97 23.71 21.98 -0.71
C VAL A 97 23.30 23.43 -0.96
N LYS A 98 22.04 23.81 -0.66
CA LYS A 98 21.65 24.92 0.25
C LYS A 98 20.26 25.52 -0.02
N LYS A 99 19.57 25.70 1.12
CA LYS A 99 18.62 26.77 1.50
C LYS A 99 17.12 26.65 1.15
N ARG A 100 16.37 26.66 2.24
CA ARG A 100 14.91 26.73 2.39
C ARG A 100 14.36 28.01 1.76
N ILE A 101 13.30 27.89 0.96
CA ILE A 101 12.43 29.02 0.59
C ILE A 101 10.98 28.63 0.92
N LYS A 102 10.45 29.27 1.97
CA LYS A 102 9.03 29.25 2.35
C LYS A 102 8.20 29.73 1.14
N HIS A 103 7.47 28.82 0.50
CA HIS A 103 6.42 29.21 -0.43
C HIS A 103 5.15 29.49 0.37
N SER A 104 4.89 30.77 0.63
CA SER A 104 3.59 31.27 1.07
C SER A 104 2.60 31.09 -0.09
N ARG A 105 1.70 30.10 0.00
CA ARG A 105 0.62 29.95 -0.96
C ARG A 105 -0.40 31.06 -0.69
N LYS A 106 -0.41 32.08 -1.54
CA LYS A 106 -1.46 33.10 -1.56
C LYS A 106 -2.72 32.44 -2.15
N ASN A 107 -3.70 32.15 -1.32
CA ASN A 107 -5.04 31.79 -1.78
C ASN A 107 -5.70 33.06 -2.35
N ALA A 108 -5.87 33.12 -3.66
CA ALA A 108 -6.69 34.14 -4.30
C ALA A 108 -8.17 33.84 -4.03
N PHE A 109 -8.73 34.49 -3.02
CA PHE A 109 -10.18 34.57 -2.86
C PHE A 109 -10.73 35.53 -3.91
N HIS A 110 -11.59 35.04 -4.80
CA HIS A 110 -12.39 35.89 -5.69
C HIS A 110 -13.81 36.02 -5.11
N PRO A 111 -14.20 37.16 -4.53
CA PRO A 111 -15.60 37.46 -4.28
C PRO A 111 -16.17 38.11 -5.54
N ILE A 112 -16.88 37.34 -6.38
CA ILE A 112 -17.75 37.96 -7.38
C ILE A 112 -19.07 38.28 -6.68
N ALA A 113 -19.27 39.58 -6.50
CA ALA A 113 -20.40 40.18 -5.81
C ALA A 113 -21.70 40.05 -6.61
N ARG A 114 -22.78 40.19 -5.85
CA ARG A 114 -24.18 39.91 -6.14
C ARG A 114 -24.73 40.60 -7.38
N GLU A 115 -25.57 39.83 -8.07
CA GLU A 115 -26.54 40.19 -9.10
C GLU A 115 -27.44 41.37 -8.72
N SER A 116 -27.57 42.34 -9.64
CA SER A 116 -28.56 43.41 -9.60
C SER A 116 -29.96 42.86 -9.84
N ARG A 117 -30.92 43.25 -9.00
CA ARG A 117 -32.33 43.23 -9.36
C ARG A 117 -32.97 44.53 -8.90
N GLU A 118 -33.83 45.04 -9.79
CA GLU A 118 -34.40 46.38 -9.93
C GLU A 118 -35.01 47.01 -8.67
#